data_AF-A0A254RGI2-F1
#
_entry.id   AF-A0A254RGI2-F1
#
_cell.length_a   1.000
_cell.length_b   1.000
_cell.length_c   1.000
_cell.angle_alpha   90.00
_cell.angle_beta   90.00
_cell.angle_gamma   90.00
#
_symmetry.space_group_name_H-M   'P 1'
#
loop_
_entity.id
_entity.type
_entity.pdbx_description
1 polymer ?
#
loop_
_entity_poly.entity_id
_entity_poly.type
_entity_poly.pdbx_seq_one_letter_code
_entity_poly.pdbx_strand_id
1 'polypeptide(L)'
;MKEDEIMKFWALFLTLACSVLSWADCHTLDLSVVITKDFMFIGAKGGFSPNIFYTTMTDQYGTRYVTLHRESEDDPGRIMWALYSEKNGTLDTVITDKSHKMYTAVGLGEGGKNPPPKKSFKYRGKGGVVAPLSALDEVAWNLVEFRKQGEYRADTNDVLLGVESEEDRDVFLQKIRSYRPLVQAAKKFGFTYFSFAVSGEIGSNFGDLTKLSQDMFDAVELKMPPQEEVKKHQRCSCVVGRENKTLRAVIFENDNRDTMSRDSKEVNTPHNRGVIQILKGN
;
A
#
# COMPACT_ATOMS: atom_id res chain seq x y z
N MET A 1 11.55 16.57 -9.91
CA MET A 1 11.66 15.23 -10.52
C MET A 1 11.49 15.43 -12.02
N LYS A 2 12.38 14.91 -12.87
CA LYS A 2 12.29 15.14 -14.32
C LYS A 2 11.12 14.36 -14.90
N GLU A 3 10.41 14.93 -15.88
CA GLU A 3 9.28 14.29 -16.59
C GLU A 3 9.62 12.87 -17.09
N ASP A 4 10.89 12.60 -17.40
CA ASP A 4 11.38 11.27 -17.81
C ASP A 4 11.28 10.19 -16.71
N GLU A 5 11.38 10.53 -15.43
CA GLU A 5 11.21 9.56 -14.34
C GLU A 5 9.74 9.28 -14.05
N ILE A 6 8.89 10.30 -14.19
CA ILE A 6 7.43 10.16 -14.11
C ILE A 6 6.94 9.29 -15.28
N MET A 7 7.43 9.50 -16.50
CA MET A 7 7.10 8.68 -17.68
C MET A 7 7.59 7.22 -17.57
N LYS A 8 8.77 6.96 -16.99
CA LYS A 8 9.23 5.60 -16.70
C LYS A 8 8.42 4.92 -15.61
N PHE A 9 8.00 5.67 -14.59
CA PHE A 9 7.11 5.20 -13.52
C PHE A 9 5.71 4.87 -14.08
N TRP A 10 5.14 5.73 -14.91
CA TRP A 10 3.88 5.48 -15.63
C TRP A 10 4.02 4.33 -16.62
N ALA A 11 5.13 4.17 -17.34
CA ALA A 11 5.34 3.04 -18.24
C ALA A 11 5.42 1.72 -17.48
N LEU A 12 6.11 1.67 -16.33
CA LEU A 12 6.17 0.48 -15.47
C LEU A 12 4.78 0.10 -14.93
N PHE A 13 3.97 1.09 -14.53
CA PHE A 13 2.61 0.86 -14.03
C PHE A 13 1.55 0.65 -15.12
N LEU A 14 1.68 1.27 -16.31
CA LEU A 14 0.85 0.95 -17.47
C LEU A 14 1.17 -0.46 -17.99
N THR A 15 2.42 -0.93 -17.89
CA THR A 15 2.74 -2.34 -18.22
C THR A 15 2.19 -3.33 -17.19
N LEU A 16 2.00 -2.93 -15.93
CA LEU A 16 1.19 -3.66 -14.95
C LEU A 16 -0.31 -3.68 -15.32
N ALA A 17 -0.78 -2.71 -16.11
CA ALA A 17 -2.15 -2.63 -16.64
C ALA A 17 -2.33 -3.28 -18.03
N CYS A 18 -1.25 -3.65 -18.75
CA CYS A 18 -1.31 -4.09 -20.15
C CYS A 18 -1.69 -5.56 -20.40
N SER A 19 -2.15 -6.31 -19.40
CA SER A 19 -2.65 -7.69 -19.58
C SER A 19 -4.18 -7.78 -19.60
N VAL A 20 -4.85 -6.78 -20.20
CA VAL A 20 -6.31 -6.83 -20.43
C VAL A 20 -6.72 -7.87 -21.49
N LEU A 21 -5.78 -8.64 -22.04
CA LEU A 21 -6.02 -9.67 -23.07
C LEU A 21 -5.47 -11.07 -22.73
N SER A 22 -4.89 -11.31 -21.55
CA SER A 22 -4.66 -12.68 -21.11
C SER A 22 -5.92 -13.18 -20.40
N TRP A 23 -6.64 -14.08 -21.07
CA TRP A 23 -7.79 -14.84 -20.56
C TRP A 23 -7.37 -15.84 -19.47
N ALA A 24 -6.73 -15.35 -18.41
CA ALA A 24 -6.72 -16.03 -17.14
C ALA A 24 -7.91 -15.47 -16.35
N ASP A 25 -8.80 -16.34 -15.89
CA ASP A 25 -9.98 -16.06 -15.06
C ASP A 25 -9.61 -15.44 -13.70
N CYS A 26 -9.00 -14.27 -13.71
CA CYS A 26 -8.60 -13.55 -12.53
C CYS A 26 -9.76 -12.67 -12.10
N HIS A 27 -10.74 -13.25 -11.40
CA HIS A 27 -11.90 -12.56 -10.83
C HIS A 27 -11.56 -11.71 -9.58
N THR A 28 -10.34 -11.16 -9.52
CA THR A 28 -9.80 -10.40 -8.40
C THR A 28 -10.00 -8.90 -8.60
N LEU A 29 -10.36 -8.17 -7.54
CA LEU A 29 -10.34 -6.70 -7.46
C LEU A 29 -8.90 -6.17 -7.40
N ASP A 30 -7.95 -6.96 -6.91
CA ASP A 30 -6.52 -6.69 -6.81
C ASP A 30 -6.22 -5.30 -6.20
N LEU A 31 -6.83 -5.00 -5.06
CA LEU A 31 -6.62 -3.71 -4.38
C LEU A 31 -5.16 -3.51 -4.02
N SER A 32 -4.56 -2.46 -4.54
CA SER A 32 -3.19 -2.07 -4.26
C SER A 32 -3.16 -0.66 -3.74
N VAL A 33 -2.39 -0.40 -2.70
CA VAL A 33 -2.02 0.95 -2.29
C VAL A 33 -0.58 1.14 -2.72
N VAL A 34 -0.33 2.14 -3.55
CA VAL A 34 1.03 2.50 -3.96
C VAL A 34 1.41 3.78 -3.23
N ILE A 35 2.53 3.74 -2.53
CA ILE A 35 3.04 4.86 -1.74
C ILE A 35 4.36 5.31 -2.35
N THR A 36 4.35 6.50 -2.94
CA THR A 36 5.54 7.20 -3.45
C THR A 36 5.94 8.30 -2.49
N LYS A 37 7.07 8.97 -2.74
CA LYS A 37 7.49 10.14 -1.96
C LYS A 37 6.54 11.35 -2.03
N ASP A 38 5.80 11.51 -3.13
CA ASP A 38 5.02 12.73 -3.41
C ASP A 38 3.50 12.51 -3.28
N PHE A 39 3.04 11.28 -3.52
CA PHE A 39 1.62 10.93 -3.49
C PHE A 39 1.39 9.46 -3.16
N MET A 40 0.17 9.16 -2.74
CA MET A 40 -0.38 7.82 -2.61
C MET A 40 -1.52 7.64 -3.60
N PHE A 41 -1.73 6.43 -4.08
CA PHE A 41 -2.94 6.12 -4.85
C PHE A 41 -3.35 4.67 -4.62
N ILE A 42 -4.59 4.38 -4.98
CA ILE A 42 -5.15 3.04 -4.92
C ILE A 42 -5.37 2.54 -6.33
N GLY A 43 -4.77 1.40 -6.67
CA GLY A 43 -5.08 0.65 -7.88
C GLY A 43 -6.08 -0.45 -7.58
N ALA A 44 -7.05 -0.61 -8.49
CA ALA A 44 -7.96 -1.76 -8.50
C ALA A 44 -8.17 -2.22 -9.96
N LYS A 45 -8.61 -3.46 -10.15
CA LYS A 45 -8.99 -3.96 -11.47
C LYS A 45 -10.21 -3.17 -11.99
N GLY A 46 -9.96 -2.20 -12.86
CA GLY A 46 -10.96 -1.30 -13.42
C GLY A 46 -10.60 0.18 -13.33
N GLY A 47 -9.50 0.55 -12.64
CA GLY A 47 -9.00 1.92 -12.61
C GLY A 47 -8.14 2.23 -11.40
N PHE A 48 -7.82 3.51 -11.25
CA PHE A 48 -7.02 4.04 -10.15
C PHE A 48 -7.79 5.15 -9.43
N SER A 49 -7.56 5.30 -8.12
CA SER A 49 -8.00 6.50 -7.42
C SER A 49 -7.26 7.72 -7.99
N PRO A 50 -7.83 8.92 -7.84
CA PRO A 50 -7.03 10.13 -7.93
C PRO A 50 -5.82 10.05 -6.97
N ASN A 51 -4.73 10.74 -7.34
CA ASN A 51 -3.56 10.86 -6.49
C ASN A 51 -3.89 11.62 -5.20
N ILE A 52 -3.53 11.03 -4.08
CA ILE A 52 -3.59 11.65 -2.75
C ILE A 52 -2.22 12.25 -2.50
N PHE A 53 -2.07 13.53 -2.82
CA PHE A 53 -0.85 14.27 -2.52
C PHE A 53 -0.74 14.52 -1.03
N TYR A 54 0.47 14.48 -0.50
CA TYR A 54 0.69 14.64 0.93
C TYR A 54 1.99 15.36 1.25
N THR A 55 2.08 15.89 2.47
CA THR A 55 3.34 16.33 3.09
C THR A 55 3.44 15.72 4.48
N THR A 56 4.61 15.78 5.09
CA THR A 56 4.76 15.53 6.53
C THR A 56 4.52 16.81 7.31
N MET A 57 3.87 16.70 8.45
CA MET A 57 3.62 17.80 9.38
C MET A 57 3.76 17.30 10.81
N THR A 58 4.41 18.09 11.66
CA THR A 58 4.46 17.86 13.11
C THR A 58 3.51 18.82 13.79
N ASP A 59 2.56 18.28 14.55
CA ASP A 59 1.63 19.05 15.37
C ASP A 59 1.49 18.43 16.77
N GLN A 60 0.49 18.87 17.54
CA GLN A 60 0.22 18.36 18.89
C GLN A 60 -0.12 16.86 18.93
N TYR A 61 -0.45 16.26 17.79
CA TYR A 61 -0.74 14.83 17.64
C TYR A 61 0.45 14.03 17.06
N GLY A 62 1.62 14.68 16.93
CA GLY A 62 2.86 14.07 16.44
C GLY A 62 3.15 14.35 14.96
N THR A 63 4.13 13.65 14.42
CA THR A 63 4.49 13.74 12.99
C THR A 63 3.58 12.83 12.18
N ARG A 64 2.88 13.40 11.19
CA ARG A 64 1.86 12.72 10.40
C ARG A 64 1.98 13.06 8.92
N TYR A 65 1.55 12.15 8.06
CA TYR A 65 1.31 12.41 6.65
C TYR A 65 -0.04 13.12 6.49
N VAL A 66 -0.04 14.35 5.99
CA VAL A 66 -1.24 15.17 5.85
C VAL A 66 -1.59 15.39 4.39
N THR A 67 -2.87 15.23 4.05
CA THR A 67 -3.37 15.40 2.68
C THR A 67 -3.23 16.85 2.21
N LEU A 68 -2.83 17.01 0.96
CA LEU A 68 -2.84 18.27 0.22
C LEU A 68 -3.95 18.28 -0.84
N HIS A 69 -4.74 19.35 -0.84
CA HIS A 69 -5.63 19.67 -1.94
C HIS A 69 -4.88 20.50 -2.98
N ARG A 70 -4.85 20.00 -4.22
CA ARG A 70 -4.25 20.66 -5.38
C ARG A 70 -5.31 20.90 -6.44
N GLU A 71 -5.28 22.08 -7.06
CA GLU A 71 -6.13 22.40 -8.21
C GLU A 71 -5.45 22.07 -9.55
N SER A 72 -4.12 21.94 -9.57
CA SER A 72 -3.31 21.60 -10.75
C SER A 72 -1.97 20.96 -10.38
N GLU A 73 -1.20 20.50 -11.38
CA GLU A 73 0.14 19.92 -11.18
C GLU A 73 1.21 20.94 -10.76
N ASP A 74 0.98 22.24 -10.96
CA ASP A 74 1.88 23.31 -10.51
C ASP A 74 1.46 23.92 -9.17
N ASP A 75 0.25 23.57 -8.67
CA ASP A 75 -0.24 24.05 -7.38
C ASP A 75 0.57 23.40 -6.25
N PRO A 76 1.27 24.15 -5.37
CA PRO A 76 2.00 23.59 -4.24
C PRO A 76 1.09 22.85 -3.23
N GLY A 77 -0.22 23.06 -3.33
CA GLY A 77 -1.22 22.40 -2.53
C GLY A 77 -1.52 23.12 -1.22
N ARG A 78 -2.71 22.85 -0.68
CA ARG A 78 -3.18 23.37 0.61
C ARG A 78 -3.58 22.23 1.52
N ILE A 79 -3.20 22.31 2.80
CA ILE A 79 -3.55 21.29 3.78
C ILE A 79 -5.07 21.10 3.82
N MET A 80 -5.50 19.85 3.66
CA MET A 80 -6.86 19.42 3.93
C MET A 80 -7.04 19.21 5.42
N TRP A 81 -8.16 19.70 5.94
CA TRP A 81 -8.56 19.52 7.33
C TRP A 81 -9.76 18.59 7.39
N ALA A 82 -9.89 17.86 8.49
CA ALA A 82 -11.03 16.99 8.77
C ALA A 82 -11.51 17.13 10.22
N LEU A 83 -12.73 16.67 10.46
CA LEU A 83 -13.25 16.47 11.81
C LEU A 83 -12.87 15.08 12.32
N TYR A 84 -12.32 15.04 13.52
CA TYR A 84 -11.92 13.81 14.20
C TYR A 84 -12.64 13.65 15.53
N SER A 85 -12.90 12.40 15.92
CA SER A 85 -13.13 12.04 17.31
C SER A 85 -11.80 12.09 18.07
N GLU A 86 -11.85 12.43 19.35
CA GLU A 86 -10.67 12.48 20.22
C GLU A 86 -10.88 11.54 21.40
N LYS A 87 -9.85 10.75 21.71
CA LYS A 87 -9.85 9.82 22.84
C LYS A 87 -8.53 9.99 23.59
N ASN A 88 -8.62 10.31 24.88
CA ASN A 88 -7.46 10.55 25.76
C ASN A 88 -6.46 11.58 25.18
N GLY A 89 -6.97 12.67 24.57
CA GLY A 89 -6.15 13.73 23.97
C GLY A 89 -5.45 13.35 22.65
N THR A 90 -5.78 12.21 22.06
CA THR A 90 -5.26 11.77 20.75
C THR A 90 -6.40 11.63 19.75
N LEU A 91 -6.13 11.93 18.47
CA LEU A 91 -7.07 11.66 17.38
C LEU A 91 -7.35 10.15 17.30
N ASP A 92 -8.62 9.75 17.26
CA ASP A 92 -9.01 8.34 17.19
C ASP A 92 -9.53 7.95 15.80
N THR A 93 -10.59 8.61 15.33
CA THR A 93 -11.21 8.32 14.02
C THR A 93 -11.70 9.58 13.32
N VAL A 94 -11.58 9.61 11.99
CA VAL A 94 -12.24 10.63 11.17
C VAL A 94 -13.75 10.48 11.32
N ILE A 95 -14.44 11.60 11.55
CA ILE A 95 -15.90 11.63 11.62
C ILE A 95 -16.45 11.64 10.19
N THR A 96 -17.36 10.73 9.90
CA THR A 96 -18.05 10.59 8.63
C THR A 96 -19.56 10.82 8.78
N ASP A 97 -20.23 11.13 7.68
CA ASP A 97 -21.69 11.18 7.62
C ASP A 97 -22.32 9.76 7.47
N LYS A 98 -23.64 9.69 7.35
CA LYS A 98 -24.38 8.43 7.15
C LYS A 98 -24.07 7.74 5.82
N SER A 99 -23.74 8.54 4.81
CA SER A 99 -23.25 8.10 3.51
C SER A 99 -21.74 7.83 3.55
N HIS A 100 -21.16 7.77 4.75
CA HIS A 100 -19.78 7.45 5.00
C HIS A 100 -18.78 8.49 4.46
N LYS A 101 -19.24 9.65 4.01
CA LYS A 101 -18.36 10.72 3.53
C LYS A 101 -17.67 11.43 4.69
N MET A 102 -16.36 11.61 4.58
CA MET A 102 -15.58 12.37 5.55
C MET A 102 -15.98 13.85 5.54
N TYR A 103 -16.09 14.46 6.73
CA TYR A 103 -16.25 15.90 6.85
C TYR A 103 -14.90 16.59 6.70
N THR A 104 -14.61 17.10 5.51
CA THR A 104 -13.35 17.75 5.17
C THR A 104 -13.54 19.18 4.67
N ALA A 105 -12.49 20.00 4.79
CA ALA A 105 -12.44 21.35 4.24
C ALA A 105 -10.98 21.75 3.97
N VAL A 106 -10.77 22.56 2.92
CA VAL A 106 -9.45 23.13 2.61
C VAL A 106 -9.08 24.16 3.69
N GLY A 107 -7.83 24.12 4.15
CA GLY A 107 -7.31 25.07 5.11
C GLY A 107 -7.19 26.49 4.57
N LEU A 108 -7.10 27.45 5.48
CA LEU A 108 -7.00 28.87 5.19
C LEU A 108 -5.55 29.36 5.25
N GLY A 109 -5.29 30.51 4.62
CA GLY A 109 -3.96 31.13 4.57
C GLY A 109 -2.99 30.38 3.66
N GLU A 110 -1.74 30.81 3.71
CA GLU A 110 -0.66 30.23 2.88
C GLU A 110 -0.48 28.74 3.17
N GLY A 111 -0.53 27.92 2.11
CA GLY A 111 -0.45 26.45 2.20
C GLY A 111 -1.59 25.79 2.98
N GLY A 112 -2.66 26.51 3.33
CA GLY A 112 -3.78 25.99 4.12
C GLY A 112 -3.43 25.66 5.58
N LYS A 113 -2.37 26.27 6.13
CA LYS A 113 -1.88 25.99 7.49
C LYS A 113 -2.84 26.38 8.61
N ASN A 114 -3.82 27.24 8.34
CA ASN A 114 -4.80 27.63 9.35
C ASN A 114 -6.07 26.77 9.25
N PRO A 115 -6.62 26.29 10.38
CA PRO A 115 -7.84 25.51 10.37
C PRO A 115 -9.01 26.32 9.81
N PRO A 116 -9.85 25.74 8.95
CA PRO A 116 -11.08 26.39 8.53
C PRO A 116 -12.08 26.41 9.69
N PRO A 117 -13.02 27.38 9.72
CA PRO A 117 -14.01 27.45 10.78
C PRO A 117 -14.92 26.21 10.75
N LYS A 118 -15.36 25.72 11.92
CA LYS A 118 -16.17 24.49 12.04
C LYS A 118 -17.40 24.44 11.12
N LYS A 119 -18.01 25.61 10.81
CA LYS A 119 -19.15 25.72 9.89
C LYS A 119 -18.84 25.24 8.46
N SER A 120 -17.58 25.31 8.01
CA SER A 120 -17.15 24.88 6.67
C SER A 120 -17.33 23.39 6.45
N PHE A 121 -17.31 22.59 7.52
CA PHE A 121 -17.44 21.13 7.47
C PHE A 121 -18.89 20.66 7.31
N LYS A 122 -19.89 21.55 7.40
CA LYS A 122 -21.33 21.23 7.33
C LYS A 122 -21.80 20.15 8.34
N TYR A 123 -21.00 19.90 9.39
CA TYR A 123 -21.32 18.98 10.47
C TYR A 123 -22.26 19.64 11.49
N ARG A 124 -23.35 18.96 11.84
CA ARG A 124 -24.36 19.46 12.81
C ARG A 124 -24.26 18.81 14.19
N GLY A 125 -23.34 17.87 14.39
CA GLY A 125 -23.19 17.19 15.68
C GLY A 125 -22.48 18.05 16.72
N LYS A 126 -22.67 17.71 18.00
CA LYS A 126 -21.98 18.32 19.13
C LYS A 126 -20.73 17.50 19.44
N GLY A 127 -19.60 17.87 18.85
CA GLY A 127 -18.33 17.17 19.10
C GLY A 127 -17.34 17.31 17.96
N GLY A 128 -16.16 16.75 18.17
CA GLY A 128 -15.11 16.67 17.18
C GLY A 128 -14.10 17.81 17.23
N VAL A 129 -12.84 17.43 17.00
CA VAL A 129 -11.70 18.33 16.87
C VAL A 129 -11.37 18.52 15.40
N VAL A 130 -10.98 19.74 15.04
CA VAL A 130 -10.53 20.07 13.68
C VAL A 130 -9.03 19.86 13.64
N ALA A 131 -8.56 18.95 12.79
CA ALA A 131 -7.14 18.65 12.63
C ALA A 131 -6.81 18.43 11.14
N PRO A 132 -5.53 18.55 10.75
CA PRO A 132 -5.09 18.15 9.40
C PRO A 132 -5.51 16.72 9.11
N LEU A 133 -6.13 16.50 7.94
CA LEU A 133 -6.55 15.20 7.44
C LEU A 133 -5.31 14.35 7.19
N SER A 134 -5.26 13.18 7.82
CA SER A 134 -4.21 12.20 7.55
C SER A 134 -4.38 11.62 6.15
N ALA A 135 -3.32 11.64 5.35
CA ALA A 135 -3.31 10.99 4.05
C ALA A 135 -3.55 9.47 4.18
N LEU A 136 -3.09 8.86 5.28
CA LEU A 136 -3.32 7.45 5.56
C LEU A 136 -4.79 7.13 5.88
N ASP A 137 -5.50 8.04 6.55
CA ASP A 137 -6.95 7.88 6.79
C ASP A 137 -7.72 8.00 5.48
N GLU A 138 -7.32 8.92 4.59
CA GLU A 138 -7.93 9.08 3.28
C GLU A 138 -7.69 7.88 2.36
N VAL A 139 -6.49 7.29 2.38
CA VAL A 139 -6.22 6.02 1.68
C VAL A 139 -7.11 4.92 2.25
N ALA A 140 -7.17 4.76 3.58
CA ALA A 140 -8.01 3.74 4.20
C ALA A 140 -9.50 3.93 3.83
N TRP A 141 -9.95 5.18 3.77
CA TRP A 141 -11.27 5.55 3.31
C TRP A 141 -11.52 5.12 1.85
N ASN A 142 -10.62 5.51 0.95
CA ASN A 142 -10.77 5.20 -0.46
C ASN A 142 -10.71 3.69 -0.72
N LEU A 143 -9.96 2.90 0.05
CA LEU A 143 -10.00 1.43 -0.02
C LEU A 143 -11.42 0.89 0.20
N VAL A 144 -12.17 1.45 1.17
CA VAL A 144 -13.57 1.05 1.42
C VAL A 144 -14.46 1.37 0.22
N GLU A 145 -14.27 2.53 -0.41
CA GLU A 145 -15.04 2.93 -1.59
C GLU A 145 -14.77 2.01 -2.79
N PHE A 146 -13.51 1.67 -3.05
CA PHE A 146 -13.16 0.70 -4.09
C PHE A 146 -13.72 -0.69 -3.79
N ARG A 147 -13.69 -1.11 -2.52
CA ARG A 147 -14.27 -2.40 -2.12
C ARG A 147 -15.77 -2.50 -2.43
N LYS A 148 -16.53 -1.43 -2.17
CA LYS A 148 -17.98 -1.37 -2.47
C LYS A 148 -18.27 -1.55 -3.97
N GLN A 149 -17.38 -1.09 -4.85
CA GLN A 149 -17.53 -1.27 -6.29
C GLN A 149 -17.30 -2.73 -6.74
N GLY A 150 -16.63 -3.52 -5.92
CA GLY A 150 -16.27 -4.92 -6.19
C GLY A 150 -16.91 -5.93 -5.26
N GLU A 151 -18.02 -5.61 -4.57
CA GLU A 151 -18.61 -6.39 -3.46
C GLU A 151 -18.82 -7.89 -3.76
N TYR A 152 -18.98 -8.27 -5.03
CA TYR A 152 -19.12 -9.66 -5.46
C TYR A 152 -17.81 -10.44 -5.67
N ARG A 153 -16.64 -9.83 -5.38
CA ARG A 153 -15.31 -10.46 -5.58
C ARG A 153 -14.72 -10.98 -4.28
N ALA A 154 -14.05 -12.13 -4.38
CA ALA A 154 -13.55 -12.89 -3.22
C ALA A 154 -12.36 -12.23 -2.50
N ASP A 155 -11.56 -11.43 -3.20
CA ASP A 155 -10.33 -10.79 -2.73
C ASP A 155 -10.54 -9.34 -2.25
N THR A 156 -11.79 -8.94 -2.07
CA THR A 156 -12.19 -7.59 -1.65
C THR A 156 -11.60 -7.13 -0.31
N ASN A 157 -11.08 -8.07 0.49
CA ASN A 157 -10.46 -7.81 1.78
C ASN A 157 -8.92 -7.91 1.75
N ASP A 158 -8.33 -8.10 0.57
CA ASP A 158 -6.90 -8.25 0.37
C ASP A 158 -6.30 -6.94 -0.13
N VAL A 159 -5.21 -6.49 0.51
CA VAL A 159 -4.51 -5.25 0.13
C VAL A 159 -3.04 -5.56 -0.16
N LEU A 160 -2.56 -5.10 -1.32
CA LEU A 160 -1.14 -5.08 -1.65
C LEU A 160 -0.57 -3.70 -1.37
N LEU A 161 0.38 -3.59 -0.47
CA LEU A 161 1.11 -2.36 -0.19
C LEU A 161 2.36 -2.30 -1.07
N GLY A 162 2.29 -1.50 -2.13
CA GLY A 162 3.41 -1.15 -3.00
C GLY A 162 4.22 -0.01 -2.38
N VAL A 163 5.47 -0.29 -2.05
CA VAL A 163 6.38 0.63 -1.36
C VAL A 163 7.71 0.76 -2.11
N GLU A 164 8.19 1.98 -2.24
CA GLU A 164 9.51 2.25 -2.81
C GLU A 164 10.61 1.92 -1.78
N SER A 165 11.62 1.16 -2.21
CA SER A 165 12.81 0.85 -1.41
C SER A 165 13.60 2.10 -1.11
N GLU A 166 14.29 2.10 0.03
CA GLU A 166 15.29 3.12 0.37
C GLU A 166 16.69 2.54 0.17
N GLU A 167 17.74 3.35 0.29
CA GLU A 167 19.12 2.86 0.19
C GLU A 167 19.54 2.03 1.43
N ASP A 168 18.96 2.36 2.58
CA ASP A 168 19.28 1.79 3.88
C ASP A 168 18.08 0.99 4.46
N ARG A 169 18.39 -0.17 5.05
CA ARG A 169 17.39 -1.08 5.61
C ARG A 169 16.64 -0.46 6.80
N ASP A 170 17.34 0.21 7.70
CA ASP A 170 16.73 0.76 8.91
C ASP A 170 15.84 1.95 8.57
N VAL A 171 16.28 2.80 7.63
CA VAL A 171 15.47 3.89 7.06
C VAL A 171 14.22 3.32 6.37
N PHE A 172 14.38 2.28 5.54
CA PHE A 172 13.26 1.60 4.89
C PHE A 172 12.27 1.04 5.92
N LEU A 173 12.74 0.29 6.92
CA LEU A 173 11.87 -0.27 7.96
C LEU A 173 11.21 0.80 8.83
N GLN A 174 11.87 1.93 9.07
CA GLN A 174 11.27 3.09 9.73
C GLN A 174 10.14 3.69 8.86
N LYS A 175 10.33 3.79 7.54
CA LYS A 175 9.30 4.20 6.59
C LYS A 175 8.13 3.22 6.59
N ILE A 176 8.36 1.91 6.55
CA ILE A 176 7.29 0.90 6.65
C ILE A 176 6.53 1.03 7.97
N ARG A 177 7.24 1.20 9.10
CA ARG A 177 6.62 1.41 10.43
C ARG A 177 5.71 2.64 10.45
N SER A 178 6.06 3.69 9.71
CA SER A 178 5.24 4.91 9.62
C SER A 178 3.87 4.67 8.96
N TYR A 179 3.70 3.58 8.19
CA TYR A 179 2.43 3.18 7.57
C TYR A 179 1.56 2.29 8.46
N ARG A 180 2.01 1.97 9.69
CA ARG A 180 1.21 1.24 10.68
C ARG A 180 -0.21 1.81 10.86
N PRO A 181 -0.44 3.15 10.92
CA PRO A 181 -1.79 3.70 11.05
C PRO A 181 -2.72 3.32 9.88
N LEU A 182 -2.19 3.28 8.65
CA LEU A 182 -2.96 2.85 7.47
C LEU A 182 -3.42 1.39 7.62
N VAL A 183 -2.52 0.49 8.00
CA VAL A 183 -2.84 -0.93 8.20
C VAL A 183 -3.90 -1.09 9.30
N GLN A 184 -3.76 -0.36 10.42
CA GLN A 184 -4.73 -0.39 11.50
C GLN A 184 -6.09 0.15 11.07
N ALA A 185 -6.14 1.25 10.33
CA ALA A 185 -7.38 1.82 9.80
C ALA A 185 -8.06 0.86 8.81
N ALA A 186 -7.32 0.28 7.87
CA ALA A 186 -7.83 -0.72 6.94
C ALA A 186 -8.38 -1.95 7.68
N LYS A 187 -7.70 -2.45 8.72
CA LYS A 187 -8.21 -3.55 9.55
C LYS A 187 -9.53 -3.21 10.25
N LYS A 188 -9.69 -1.97 10.75
CA LYS A 188 -10.97 -1.50 11.32
C LYS A 188 -12.11 -1.55 10.30
N PHE A 189 -11.80 -1.39 9.02
CA PHE A 189 -12.76 -1.53 7.92
C PHE A 189 -12.96 -2.97 7.41
N GLY A 190 -12.28 -3.96 8.00
CA GLY A 190 -12.44 -5.37 7.66
C GLY A 190 -11.50 -5.89 6.57
N PHE A 191 -10.45 -5.15 6.21
CA PHE A 191 -9.36 -5.71 5.40
C PHE A 191 -8.52 -6.65 6.27
N THR A 192 -8.41 -7.91 5.86
CA THR A 192 -7.83 -8.98 6.70
C THR A 192 -6.49 -9.47 6.19
N TYR A 193 -6.22 -9.34 4.88
CA TYR A 193 -5.00 -9.84 4.28
C TYR A 193 -4.19 -8.70 3.68
N PHE A 194 -2.91 -8.66 4.05
CA PHE A 194 -1.97 -7.65 3.59
C PHE A 194 -0.74 -8.35 3.01
N SER A 195 -0.28 -7.83 1.89
CA SER A 195 0.96 -8.25 1.23
C SER A 195 1.77 -7.02 0.87
N PHE A 196 3.05 -7.20 0.58
CA PHE A 196 3.95 -6.12 0.21
C PHE A 196 4.55 -6.35 -1.18
N ALA A 197 4.64 -5.29 -1.96
CA ALA A 197 5.48 -5.25 -3.14
C ALA A 197 6.51 -4.14 -2.93
N VAL A 198 7.77 -4.47 -3.12
CA VAL A 198 8.84 -3.48 -3.00
C VAL A 198 9.34 -3.16 -4.40
N SER A 199 9.27 -1.88 -4.77
CA SER A 199 9.83 -1.37 -6.02
C SER A 199 11.18 -0.72 -5.76
N GLY A 200 12.13 -0.93 -6.68
CA GLY A 200 13.50 -0.41 -6.57
C GLY A 200 14.53 -1.51 -6.34
N GLU A 201 15.80 -1.12 -6.34
CA GLU A 201 16.90 -2.07 -6.17
C GLU A 201 17.06 -2.47 -4.71
N ILE A 202 16.66 -3.70 -4.39
CA ILE A 202 17.00 -4.30 -3.10
C ILE A 202 18.40 -4.91 -3.21
N GLY A 203 19.40 -4.11 -2.81
CA GLY A 203 20.80 -4.52 -2.74
C GLY A 203 21.10 -5.49 -1.59
N SER A 204 22.33 -6.00 -1.56
CA SER A 204 22.83 -6.86 -0.47
C SER A 204 22.76 -6.20 0.92
N ASN A 205 22.71 -4.87 0.97
CA ASN A 205 22.57 -4.01 2.14
C ASN A 205 21.27 -4.30 2.92
N PHE A 206 20.26 -4.86 2.28
CA PHE A 206 19.03 -5.29 2.95
C PHE A 206 19.15 -6.66 3.63
N GLY A 207 20.23 -7.40 3.38
CA GLY A 207 20.48 -8.72 3.95
C GLY A 207 19.51 -9.79 3.45
N ASP A 208 19.20 -10.75 4.33
CA ASP A 208 18.29 -11.85 4.03
C ASP A 208 16.86 -11.33 3.75
N LEU A 209 16.33 -11.65 2.57
CA LEU A 209 15.02 -11.18 2.11
C LEU A 209 13.85 -11.80 2.89
N THR A 210 13.98 -13.02 3.38
CA THR A 210 12.96 -13.64 4.24
C THR A 210 12.89 -12.90 5.57
N LYS A 211 14.06 -12.57 6.14
CA LYS A 211 14.13 -11.74 7.34
C LYS A 211 13.60 -10.33 7.08
N LEU A 212 13.92 -9.71 5.94
CA LEU A 212 13.37 -8.41 5.57
C LEU A 212 11.84 -8.45 5.49
N SER A 213 11.28 -9.46 4.82
CA SER A 213 9.82 -9.65 4.74
C SER A 213 9.21 -9.75 6.13
N GLN A 214 9.77 -10.59 7.01
CA GLN A 214 9.29 -10.72 8.38
C GLN A 214 9.33 -9.37 9.13
N ASP A 215 10.46 -8.66 9.06
CA ASP A 215 10.61 -7.35 9.70
C ASP A 215 9.63 -6.30 9.15
N MET A 216 9.28 -6.35 7.86
CA MET A 216 8.26 -5.48 7.26
C MET A 216 6.87 -5.74 7.83
N PHE A 217 6.48 -7.01 7.96
CA PHE A 217 5.21 -7.39 8.61
C PHE A 217 5.19 -6.95 10.07
N ASP A 218 6.29 -7.19 10.81
CA ASP A 218 6.41 -6.82 12.22
C ASP A 218 6.37 -5.29 12.40
N ALA A 219 6.97 -4.52 11.49
CA ALA A 219 6.98 -3.06 11.53
C ALA A 219 5.56 -2.44 11.50
N VAL A 220 4.59 -3.12 10.89
CA VAL A 220 3.17 -2.70 10.86
C VAL A 220 2.25 -3.56 11.73
N GLU A 221 2.82 -4.36 12.65
CA GLU A 221 2.10 -5.22 13.59
C GLU A 221 1.20 -6.27 12.90
N LEU A 222 1.70 -6.81 11.79
CA LEU A 222 1.11 -7.94 11.11
C LEU A 222 1.90 -9.22 11.40
N LYS A 223 1.21 -10.35 11.32
CA LYS A 223 1.87 -11.65 11.29
C LYS A 223 2.09 -12.05 9.85
N MET A 224 3.27 -12.57 9.54
CA MET A 224 3.51 -13.14 8.21
C MET A 224 2.57 -14.34 8.02
N PRO A 225 1.77 -14.38 6.93
CA PRO A 225 0.85 -15.47 6.67
C PRO A 225 1.62 -16.77 6.39
N PRO A 226 1.10 -17.94 6.79
CA PRO A 226 1.67 -19.22 6.41
C PRO A 226 1.58 -19.41 4.88
N GLN A 227 2.52 -20.18 4.30
CA GLN A 227 2.61 -20.35 2.85
C GLN A 227 1.31 -20.82 2.19
N GLU A 228 0.55 -21.69 2.86
CA GLU A 228 -0.73 -22.19 2.35
C GLU A 228 -1.82 -21.12 2.29
N GLU A 229 -1.78 -20.11 3.16
CA GLU A 229 -2.65 -18.93 3.02
C GLU A 229 -2.18 -18.04 1.88
N VAL A 230 -0.88 -17.85 1.73
CA VAL A 230 -0.34 -17.07 0.61
C VAL A 230 -0.84 -17.64 -0.73
N LYS A 231 -0.82 -18.97 -0.92
CA LYS A 231 -1.34 -19.66 -2.12
C LYS A 231 -2.79 -19.30 -2.45
N LYS A 232 -3.64 -19.15 -1.43
CA LYS A 232 -5.06 -18.81 -1.61
C LYS A 232 -5.28 -17.37 -2.06
N HIS A 233 -4.36 -16.49 -1.69
CA HIS A 233 -4.38 -15.06 -2.00
C HIS A 233 -3.40 -14.70 -3.13
N GLN A 234 -2.96 -15.71 -3.90
CA GLN A 234 -2.02 -15.52 -5.00
C GLN A 234 -2.68 -14.65 -6.07
N ARG A 235 -2.26 -13.39 -6.13
CA ARG A 235 -2.68 -12.47 -7.17
C ARG A 235 -2.12 -12.91 -8.51
N CYS A 236 -2.92 -12.76 -9.56
CA CYS A 236 -2.46 -13.05 -10.91
C CYS A 236 -1.26 -12.16 -11.25
N SER A 237 -0.11 -12.79 -11.46
CA SER A 237 1.10 -12.09 -11.87
C SER A 237 1.15 -12.03 -13.39
N CYS A 238 1.02 -10.82 -13.92
CA CYS A 238 1.32 -10.55 -15.32
C CYS A 238 2.82 -10.33 -15.40
N VAL A 239 3.57 -11.38 -15.74
CA VAL A 239 5.01 -11.29 -16.00
C VAL A 239 5.19 -10.69 -17.39
N VAL A 240 5.52 -9.41 -17.46
CA VAL A 240 6.01 -8.77 -18.69
C VAL A 240 7.50 -9.09 -18.84
N GLY A 241 7.91 -9.47 -20.04
CA GLY A 241 9.26 -9.91 -20.35
C GLY A 241 10.36 -8.90 -19.94
N ARG A 242 11.45 -9.47 -19.42
CA ARG A 242 12.85 -8.97 -19.33
C ARG A 242 13.03 -7.47 -19.04
N GLU A 243 13.42 -7.15 -17.79
CA GLU A 243 14.70 -6.47 -17.41
C GLU A 243 14.67 -5.82 -16.03
N ASN A 244 13.52 -5.65 -15.38
CA ASN A 244 13.46 -5.04 -14.05
C ASN A 244 13.22 -6.06 -12.93
N LYS A 245 14.14 -6.12 -11.97
CA LYS A 245 14.04 -6.93 -10.74
C LYS A 245 12.99 -6.31 -9.80
N THR A 246 11.72 -6.56 -10.06
CA THR A 246 10.65 -6.21 -9.12
C THR A 246 10.60 -7.25 -8.02
N LEU A 247 10.87 -6.86 -6.78
CA LEU A 247 10.66 -7.72 -5.63
C LEU A 247 9.17 -7.70 -5.29
N ARG A 248 8.41 -8.51 -6.02
CA ARG A 248 7.14 -8.99 -5.50
C ARG A 248 7.50 -9.89 -4.32
N ALA A 249 7.13 -9.52 -3.09
CA ALA A 249 7.01 -10.51 -2.02
C ALA A 249 5.76 -11.36 -2.33
N VAL A 250 5.85 -12.10 -3.43
CA VAL A 250 4.94 -13.16 -3.82
C VAL A 250 5.70 -14.43 -3.47
N ILE A 251 5.31 -15.02 -2.34
CA ILE A 251 5.92 -16.24 -1.82
C ILE A 251 5.40 -17.41 -2.65
N PHE A 252 6.10 -17.89 -3.69
CA PHE A 252 5.96 -19.24 -4.30
C PHE A 252 7.32 -19.68 -4.89
N GLU A 253 7.69 -20.96 -5.04
CA GLU A 253 6.92 -22.09 -5.60
C GLU A 253 7.61 -23.44 -5.28
N ASN A 254 6.94 -24.57 -5.56
CA ASN A 254 7.62 -25.82 -5.93
C ASN A 254 6.78 -26.52 -7.02
N ASP A 255 7.17 -26.40 -8.29
CA ASP A 255 6.64 -27.23 -9.38
C ASP A 255 7.77 -28.14 -9.86
N ASN A 256 7.67 -29.41 -9.49
CA ASN A 256 8.66 -30.44 -9.78
C ASN A 256 8.25 -31.10 -11.11
N ARG A 257 8.82 -30.62 -12.22
CA ARG A 257 8.85 -31.39 -13.47
C ARG A 257 10.29 -31.75 -13.78
N ASP A 258 10.63 -33.00 -13.51
CA ASP A 258 11.60 -33.71 -14.33
C ASP A 258 11.06 -35.09 -14.71
N THR A 259 11.16 -35.32 -16.01
CA THR A 259 10.97 -36.57 -16.73
C THR A 259 11.89 -37.70 -16.21
N MET A 260 11.32 -38.91 -16.17
CA MET A 260 11.94 -40.26 -16.18
C MET A 260 13.48 -40.39 -16.19
N SER A 261 14.03 -41.18 -15.24
CA SER A 261 14.68 -42.49 -15.52
C SER A 261 15.48 -43.06 -14.31
N ARG A 262 15.12 -44.28 -13.93
CA ARG A 262 15.87 -45.42 -13.33
C ARG A 262 16.90 -45.22 -12.17
N ASP A 263 16.60 -46.04 -11.15
CA ASP A 263 17.47 -46.89 -10.33
C ASP A 263 18.42 -46.30 -9.27
N SER A 264 18.16 -46.80 -8.05
CA SER A 264 19.08 -47.25 -7.01
C SER A 264 19.32 -46.39 -5.74
N LYS A 265 18.81 -47.00 -4.64
CA LYS A 265 19.31 -47.08 -3.24
C LYS A 265 19.34 -45.83 -2.34
N GLU A 266 18.70 -46.02 -1.19
CA GLU A 266 18.75 -45.24 0.05
C GLU A 266 20.17 -44.90 0.53
N VAL A 267 20.39 -43.65 0.95
CA VAL A 267 21.11 -43.29 2.19
C VAL A 267 20.50 -42.00 2.77
N ASN A 268 20.21 -42.03 4.08
CA ASN A 268 19.73 -40.93 4.91
C ASN A 268 20.73 -39.76 5.03
N THR A 269 20.23 -38.51 4.96
CA THR A 269 20.51 -37.40 5.91
C THR A 269 19.67 -36.16 5.56
N PRO A 270 19.09 -35.42 6.54
CA PRO A 270 18.33 -34.21 6.26
C PRO A 270 19.30 -33.03 6.16
N HIS A 271 19.41 -32.45 4.97
CA HIS A 271 20.00 -31.13 4.77
C HIS A 271 18.95 -30.24 4.13
N ASN A 272 18.18 -29.55 4.98
CA ASN A 272 17.38 -28.40 4.58
C ASN A 272 18.33 -27.27 4.17
N ARG A 273 18.63 -27.20 2.88
CA ARG A 273 19.17 -25.99 2.24
C ARG A 273 18.04 -25.40 1.42
N GLY A 274 17.42 -24.35 1.96
CA GLY A 274 16.54 -23.48 1.19
C GLY A 274 17.37 -22.76 0.14
N VAL A 275 17.03 -22.93 -1.13
CA VAL A 275 17.64 -22.22 -2.26
C VAL A 275 16.62 -21.22 -2.77
N ILE A 276 16.96 -19.94 -2.69
CA ILE A 276 16.18 -18.83 -3.27
C ILE A 276 16.64 -18.67 -4.71
N GLN A 277 15.70 -18.69 -5.66
CA GLN A 277 16.01 -18.37 -7.05
C GLN A 277 15.94 -16.86 -7.25
N ILE A 278 17.11 -16.23 -7.40
CA ILE A 278 17.22 -14.95 -8.08
C ILE A 278 16.94 -15.23 -9.54
N LEU A 279 15.90 -14.62 -10.12
CA LEU A 279 15.76 -14.57 -11.58
C LEU A 279 16.94 -13.75 -12.13
N LYS A 280 18.04 -14.45 -12.40
CA LYS A 280 19.13 -13.95 -13.24
C LYS A 280 18.73 -14.24 -14.68
N GLY A 281 18.53 -13.20 -15.48
CA GLY A 281 18.57 -13.34 -16.92
C GLY A 281 20.03 -13.60 -17.35
N ASN A 282 20.26 -14.62 -18.16
CA ASN A 282 21.42 -14.66 -19.05
C ASN A 282 21.18 -13.73 -20.25
#